data_AF-A0AAE1NLN6-F1
#
_entry.id   AF-A0AAE1NLN6-F1
#
_cell.length_a   1.000
_cell.length_b   1.000
_cell.length_c   1.000
_cell.angle_alpha   90.00
_cell.angle_beta   90.00
_cell.angle_gamma   90.00
#
_symmetry.space_group_name_H-M   'P 1'
#
loop_
_entity.id
_entity.type
_entity.pdbx_description
1 polymer ?
#
loop_
_entity_poly.entity_id
_entity_poly.type
_entity_poly.pdbx_seq_one_letter_code
_entity_poly.pdbx_strand_id
1 'polypeptide(L)'
;MGEQQQQQQQQQKKDKQEREEDDDFDSVHSLNSDTTASHVGINTGCGRLNVRTRRGQNLHFLQMVILPLIPILGLIVQNCVMMEAVIMYQSEITRINDGVESTVTLGGLVAAIQAERLSVAYFVFTNGSTLRSQVDSSDIYIRDKMEFYTTITTPLIKQLIVYTSSTSSPGLWQLVEAYKSIIHAIDYMGRSVIYGLNYYGRGHIDQLGLYHYVRLRAIANSGIKSSALRIREIYAQEYSQEIQEWDEEVRRNEFINGTSTKANRYITFMAKFLGDLKATQDALAVEIRTTVQKQLTVADSEEAVSIAILVLVLSISPIIVFLVRKATHIVQGKGEMATYWLEGRDGLQLEDLSTEGEAAALEGEQTNPPYMHMVEELNDDDSPQNIPKKK
;
A
#
# COMPACT_ATOMS: atom_id res chain seq x y z
N MET A 1 26.36 29.25 -4.33
CA MET A 1 27.61 28.63 -4.82
C MET A 1 27.72 27.12 -4.49
N GLY A 2 26.94 26.58 -3.53
CA GLY A 2 26.94 25.13 -3.22
C GLY A 2 26.07 24.25 -4.13
N GLU A 3 25.00 24.78 -4.72
CA GLU A 3 24.07 23.98 -5.55
C GLU A 3 24.63 23.63 -6.94
N GLN A 4 25.50 24.48 -7.50
CA GLN A 4 26.16 24.18 -8.79
C GLN A 4 27.22 23.07 -8.67
N GLN A 5 27.86 22.92 -7.50
CA GLN A 5 28.80 21.81 -7.26
C GLN A 5 28.09 20.46 -7.11
N GLN A 6 26.86 20.46 -6.60
CA GLN A 6 26.09 19.23 -6.43
C GLN A 6 25.52 18.71 -7.76
N GLN A 7 25.14 19.61 -8.67
CA GLN A 7 24.72 19.23 -10.03
C GLN A 7 25.87 18.71 -10.88
N GLN A 8 27.09 19.28 -10.77
CA GLN A 8 28.25 18.75 -11.48
C GLN A 8 28.67 17.34 -11.01
N GLN A 9 28.53 17.03 -9.72
CA GLN A 9 28.83 15.69 -9.21
C GLN A 9 27.79 14.63 -9.61
N GLN A 10 26.54 15.02 -9.84
CA GLN A 10 25.50 14.11 -10.33
C GLN A 10 25.63 13.84 -11.83
N GLN A 11 26.06 14.83 -12.63
CA GLN A 11 26.30 14.64 -14.06
C GLN A 11 27.50 13.72 -14.32
N GLN A 12 28.60 13.87 -13.57
CA GLN A 12 29.79 13.01 -13.70
C GLN A 12 29.56 11.55 -13.29
N LYS A 13 28.58 11.28 -12.43
CA LYS A 13 28.19 9.90 -12.08
C LYS A 13 27.34 9.23 -13.16
N LYS A 14 26.60 10.02 -13.95
CA LYS A 14 25.76 9.50 -15.03
C LYS A 14 26.58 9.15 -16.27
N ASP A 15 27.54 10.02 -16.63
CA ASP A 15 28.43 9.79 -17.78
C ASP A 15 29.44 8.64 -17.57
N LYS A 16 29.68 8.24 -16.31
CA LYS A 16 30.56 7.11 -15.98
C LYS A 16 29.84 5.76 -16.03
N GLN A 17 28.51 5.75 -15.97
CA GLN A 17 27.69 4.55 -16.01
C GLN A 17 27.25 4.18 -17.43
N GLU A 18 27.16 5.17 -18.34
CA GLU A 18 26.90 4.94 -19.78
C GLU A 18 28.18 4.57 -20.58
N ARG A 19 29.36 4.52 -19.95
CA ARG A 19 30.63 4.20 -20.62
C ARG A 19 31.15 2.78 -20.37
N GLU A 20 30.39 1.95 -19.67
CA GLU A 20 30.73 0.55 -19.37
C GLU A 20 29.83 -0.46 -20.13
N GLU A 21 28.97 -0.02 -21.06
CA GLU A 21 28.07 -0.90 -21.83
C GLU A 21 28.42 -1.06 -23.33
N ASP A 22 29.51 -0.46 -23.84
CA ASP A 22 29.84 -0.46 -25.27
C ASP A 22 31.15 -1.19 -25.68
N ASP A 23 31.80 -1.93 -24.77
CA ASP A 23 32.97 -2.75 -25.10
C ASP A 23 32.61 -4.25 -24.99
N ASP A 24 32.17 -4.85 -26.09
CA ASP A 24 32.56 -6.21 -26.53
C ASP A 24 31.75 -6.65 -27.78
N PHE A 25 32.08 -6.05 -28.93
CA PHE A 25 31.75 -6.60 -30.25
C PHE A 25 32.88 -6.32 -31.23
N ASP A 26 33.88 -7.21 -31.28
CA ASP A 26 34.49 -7.71 -32.52
C ASP A 26 35.75 -8.53 -32.22
N SER A 27 35.69 -9.83 -32.53
CA SER A 27 36.85 -10.56 -33.01
C SER A 27 36.40 -11.62 -34.00
N VAL A 28 36.39 -11.21 -35.26
CA VAL A 28 36.37 -12.10 -36.41
C VAL A 28 37.83 -12.45 -36.72
N HIS A 29 38.22 -13.71 -36.52
CA HIS A 29 39.31 -14.30 -37.28
C HIS A 29 38.99 -15.76 -37.64
N SER A 30 39.00 -15.99 -38.95
CA SER A 30 38.94 -17.25 -39.65
C SER A 30 40.10 -18.19 -39.30
N LEU A 31 39.85 -19.51 -39.29
CA LEU A 31 40.49 -20.51 -40.15
C LEU A 31 40.16 -21.96 -39.74
N ASN A 32 39.95 -22.76 -40.79
CA ASN A 32 40.16 -24.21 -40.93
C ASN A 32 39.06 -25.18 -40.51
N SER A 33 38.40 -25.69 -41.55
CA SER A 33 38.01 -27.08 -41.71
C SER A 33 39.17 -28.02 -41.37
N ASP A 34 38.92 -28.97 -40.47
CA ASP A 34 39.37 -30.34 -40.68
C ASP A 34 38.50 -31.32 -39.88
N THR A 35 37.97 -32.27 -40.64
CA THR A 35 37.39 -33.54 -40.23
C THR A 35 38.23 -34.23 -39.14
N THR A 36 37.61 -34.58 -38.01
CA THR A 36 37.72 -35.92 -37.39
C THR A 36 36.80 -36.01 -36.16
N ALA A 37 35.95 -37.04 -36.17
CA ALA A 37 35.07 -37.37 -35.06
C ALA A 37 35.89 -37.76 -33.82
N SER A 38 35.75 -37.00 -32.73
CA SER A 38 36.09 -37.49 -31.40
C SER A 38 35.27 -36.79 -30.31
N HIS A 39 34.34 -37.57 -29.74
CA HIS A 39 33.97 -37.57 -28.32
C HIS A 39 33.74 -36.22 -27.62
N VAL A 40 32.55 -35.62 -27.78
CA VAL A 40 32.09 -34.52 -26.92
C VAL A 40 31.51 -35.10 -25.63
N GLY A 41 32.34 -35.19 -24.59
CA GLY A 41 31.86 -35.31 -23.22
C GLY A 41 31.28 -33.96 -22.77
N ILE A 42 29.96 -33.85 -22.70
CA ILE A 42 29.29 -32.65 -22.16
C ILE A 42 29.56 -32.62 -20.65
N ASN A 43 30.47 -31.73 -20.25
CA ASN A 43 30.87 -31.53 -18.88
C ASN A 43 29.94 -30.48 -18.24
N THR A 44 28.76 -30.88 -17.78
CA THR A 44 27.91 -30.00 -16.96
C THR A 44 28.46 -29.93 -15.54
N GLY A 45 29.02 -28.78 -15.17
CA GLY A 45 29.57 -28.51 -13.85
C GLY A 45 28.50 -28.49 -12.75
N CYS A 46 28.40 -29.60 -12.01
CA CYS A 46 28.43 -29.70 -10.55
C CYS A 46 28.20 -31.18 -10.20
N GLY A 47 29.30 -31.91 -9.95
CA GLY A 47 29.30 -33.35 -9.63
C GLY A 47 29.43 -34.24 -10.86
N ARG A 48 30.49 -35.06 -10.90
CA ARG A 48 30.66 -36.16 -11.88
C ARG A 48 29.57 -37.21 -11.64
N LEU A 49 28.38 -37.01 -12.21
CA LEU A 49 27.34 -38.01 -12.20
C LEU A 49 27.54 -38.95 -13.39
N ASN A 50 27.93 -40.17 -13.07
CA ASN A 50 28.16 -41.21 -14.05
C ASN A 50 26.81 -41.68 -14.61
N VAL A 51 26.42 -41.17 -15.80
CA VAL A 51 25.15 -41.44 -16.50
C VAL A 51 24.92 -42.94 -16.79
N ARG A 52 25.96 -43.76 -16.61
CA ARG A 52 25.96 -45.20 -16.86
C ARG A 52 25.46 -46.06 -15.68
N THR A 53 25.22 -45.50 -14.49
CA THR A 53 24.71 -46.25 -13.32
C THR A 53 23.26 -45.94 -13.01
N ARG A 54 22.46 -46.96 -12.62
CA ARG A 54 21.01 -46.86 -12.30
C ARG A 54 20.69 -45.78 -11.25
N ARG A 55 21.62 -45.50 -10.33
CA ARG A 55 21.52 -44.39 -9.36
C ARG A 55 21.80 -43.01 -9.98
N GLY A 56 22.72 -42.92 -10.94
CA GLY A 56 23.05 -41.67 -11.65
C GLY A 56 21.93 -41.19 -12.57
N GLN A 57 21.22 -42.12 -13.24
CA GLN A 57 20.04 -41.79 -14.05
C GLN A 57 18.89 -41.24 -13.21
N ASN A 58 18.64 -41.82 -12.04
CA ASN A 58 17.62 -41.32 -11.11
C ASN A 58 17.98 -39.93 -10.55
N LEU A 59 19.26 -39.65 -10.33
CA LEU A 59 19.71 -38.36 -9.83
C LEU A 59 19.66 -37.26 -10.90
N HIS A 60 20.03 -37.60 -12.14
CA HIS A 60 19.87 -36.72 -13.29
C HIS A 60 18.38 -36.42 -13.59
N PHE A 61 17.51 -37.42 -13.43
CA PHE A 61 16.07 -37.26 -13.51
C PHE A 61 15.53 -36.33 -12.41
N LEU A 62 15.97 -36.51 -11.16
CA LEU A 62 15.62 -35.62 -10.05
C LEU A 62 16.06 -34.18 -10.33
N GLN A 63 17.28 -34.00 -10.85
CA GLN A 63 17.81 -32.68 -11.21
C GLN A 63 17.01 -31.99 -12.33
N MET A 64 16.57 -32.73 -13.36
CA MET A 64 15.69 -32.20 -14.42
C MET A 64 14.31 -31.77 -13.91
N VAL A 65 13.82 -32.36 -12.81
CA VAL A 65 12.54 -31.98 -12.18
C VAL A 65 12.72 -30.84 -11.16
N ILE A 66 13.84 -30.81 -10.44
CA ILE A 66 14.12 -29.78 -9.43
C ILE A 66 14.44 -28.42 -10.07
N LEU A 67 15.16 -28.41 -11.19
CA LEU A 67 15.63 -27.16 -11.81
C LEU A 67 14.47 -26.22 -12.23
N PRO A 68 13.34 -26.72 -12.79
CA PRO A 68 12.13 -25.91 -13.02
C PRO A 68 11.35 -25.53 -11.76
N LEU A 69 11.52 -26.26 -10.63
CA LEU A 69 10.79 -25.97 -9.39
C LEU A 69 11.34 -24.76 -8.64
N ILE A 70 12.64 -24.47 -8.78
CA ILE A 70 13.28 -23.32 -8.13
C ILE A 70 12.60 -21.98 -8.51
N PRO A 71 12.41 -21.63 -9.80
CA PRO A 71 11.73 -20.38 -10.16
C PRO A 71 10.24 -20.39 -9.77
N ILE A 72 9.57 -21.54 -9.78
CA ILE A 72 8.16 -21.66 -9.33
C ILE A 72 8.06 -21.35 -7.83
N LEU A 73 8.95 -21.92 -7.02
CA LEU A 73 9.01 -21.62 -5.58
C LEU A 73 9.34 -20.14 -5.33
N GLY A 74 10.26 -19.57 -6.11
CA GLY A 74 10.56 -18.14 -6.06
C GLY A 74 9.34 -17.25 -6.29
N LEU A 75 8.54 -17.57 -7.33
CA LEU A 75 7.30 -16.84 -7.62
C LEU A 75 6.24 -16.99 -6.53
N ILE A 76 6.09 -18.18 -5.95
CA ILE A 76 5.15 -18.41 -4.85
C ILE A 76 5.56 -17.55 -3.63
N VAL A 77 6.84 -17.59 -3.25
CA VAL A 77 7.35 -16.81 -2.11
C VAL A 77 7.17 -15.31 -2.37
N GLN A 78 7.49 -14.82 -3.56
CA GLN A 78 7.28 -13.42 -3.93
C GLN A 78 5.80 -13.01 -3.83
N ASN A 79 4.88 -13.83 -4.34
CA ASN A 79 3.45 -13.56 -4.25
C ASN A 79 2.94 -13.58 -2.81
N CYS A 80 3.46 -14.47 -1.96
CA CYS A 80 3.13 -14.49 -0.53
C CYS A 80 3.58 -13.20 0.18
N VAL A 81 4.80 -12.73 -0.07
CA VAL A 81 5.33 -11.49 0.52
C VAL A 81 4.52 -10.27 0.04
N MET A 82 4.15 -10.23 -1.24
CA MET A 82 3.31 -9.15 -1.78
C MET A 82 1.93 -9.13 -1.11
N MET A 83 1.28 -10.28 -0.97
CA MET A 83 -0.03 -10.40 -0.32
C MET A 83 0.03 -9.99 1.15
N GLU A 84 1.08 -10.38 1.88
CA GLU A 84 1.30 -9.95 3.28
C GLU A 84 1.37 -8.42 3.38
N ALA A 85 2.10 -7.77 2.46
CA ALA A 85 2.19 -6.31 2.43
C ALA A 85 0.83 -5.65 2.16
N VAL A 86 0.03 -6.18 1.21
CA VAL A 86 -1.32 -5.67 0.89
C VAL A 86 -2.28 -5.83 2.07
N ILE A 87 -2.29 -6.98 2.73
CA ILE A 87 -3.14 -7.26 3.90
C ILE A 87 -2.79 -6.32 5.07
N MET A 88 -1.49 -6.15 5.36
CA MET A 88 -1.06 -5.20 6.41
C MET A 88 -1.51 -3.77 6.09
N TYR A 89 -1.41 -3.36 4.82
CA TYR A 89 -1.88 -2.06 4.37
C TYR A 89 -3.39 -1.89 4.56
N GLN A 90 -4.22 -2.84 4.10
CA GLN A 90 -5.67 -2.82 4.32
C GLN A 90 -6.02 -2.73 5.80
N SER A 91 -5.34 -3.50 6.67
CA SER A 91 -5.58 -3.45 8.11
C SER A 91 -5.26 -2.08 8.71
N GLU A 92 -4.18 -1.42 8.29
CA GLU A 92 -3.84 -0.07 8.74
C GLU A 92 -4.93 0.93 8.31
N ILE A 93 -5.34 0.87 7.04
CA ILE A 93 -6.33 1.77 6.45
C ILE A 93 -7.71 1.61 7.09
N THR A 94 -8.15 0.37 7.34
CA THR A 94 -9.42 0.08 8.04
C THR A 94 -9.42 0.65 9.46
N ARG A 95 -8.30 0.51 10.20
CA ARG A 95 -8.18 1.08 11.55
C ARG A 95 -8.34 2.61 11.56
N ILE A 96 -7.87 3.29 10.52
CA ILE A 96 -8.05 4.74 10.38
C ILE A 96 -9.53 5.07 10.17
N ASN A 97 -10.24 4.30 9.33
CA ASN A 97 -11.66 4.50 9.10
C ASN A 97 -12.47 4.39 10.40
N ASP A 98 -12.26 3.31 11.15
CA ASP A 98 -12.93 3.05 12.43
C ASP A 98 -12.59 4.14 13.46
N GLY A 99 -11.34 4.58 13.45
CA GLY A 99 -10.87 5.69 14.26
C GLY A 99 -11.59 7.01 13.97
N VAL A 100 -11.72 7.38 12.70
CA VAL A 100 -12.43 8.60 12.27
C VAL A 100 -13.93 8.50 12.54
N GLU A 101 -14.55 7.34 12.38
CA GLU A 101 -15.94 7.09 12.77
C GLU A 101 -16.18 7.30 14.26
N SER A 102 -15.35 6.68 15.10
CA SER A 102 -15.37 6.88 16.55
C SER A 102 -15.15 8.35 16.92
N THR A 103 -14.34 9.07 16.15
CA THR A 103 -14.05 10.48 16.40
C THR A 103 -15.23 11.40 16.07
N VAL A 104 -16.05 11.07 15.07
CA VAL A 104 -17.26 11.84 14.78
C VAL A 104 -18.30 11.70 15.88
N THR A 105 -18.54 10.48 16.37
CA THR A 105 -19.53 10.24 17.45
C THR A 105 -19.12 10.90 18.76
N LEU A 106 -17.88 10.67 19.22
CA LEU A 106 -17.36 11.28 20.43
C LEU A 106 -17.15 12.80 20.27
N GLY A 107 -16.89 13.27 19.05
CA GLY A 107 -16.79 14.70 18.72
C GLY A 107 -18.11 15.45 18.96
N GLY A 108 -19.25 14.81 18.72
CA GLY A 108 -20.57 15.39 19.05
C GLY A 108 -20.75 15.63 20.55
N LEU A 109 -20.32 14.68 21.39
CA LEU A 109 -20.34 14.83 22.84
C LEU A 109 -19.42 15.97 23.30
N VAL A 110 -18.19 16.03 22.78
CA VAL A 110 -17.25 17.12 23.13
C VAL A 110 -17.82 18.47 22.73
N ALA A 111 -18.44 18.60 21.54
CA ALA A 111 -19.06 19.83 21.10
C ALA A 111 -20.21 20.28 22.02
N ALA A 112 -21.04 19.33 22.48
CA ALA A 112 -22.12 19.63 23.43
C ALA A 112 -21.57 20.16 24.77
N ILE A 113 -20.53 19.51 25.32
CA ILE A 113 -19.87 19.95 26.56
C ILE A 113 -19.21 21.32 26.38
N GLN A 114 -18.58 21.58 25.23
CA GLN A 114 -17.98 22.88 24.94
C GLN A 114 -19.04 23.99 24.82
N ALA A 115 -20.19 23.71 24.21
CA ALA A 115 -21.31 24.65 24.13
C ALA A 115 -21.87 24.98 25.53
N GLU A 116 -22.04 23.97 26.39
CA GLU A 116 -22.45 24.15 27.78
C GLU A 116 -21.43 24.99 28.57
N ARG A 117 -20.14 24.71 28.43
CA ARG A 117 -19.07 25.51 29.04
C ARG A 117 -19.15 26.99 28.65
N LEU A 118 -19.40 27.29 27.38
CA LEU A 118 -19.52 28.65 26.87
C LEU A 118 -20.78 29.36 27.41
N SER A 119 -21.92 28.65 27.50
CA SER A 119 -23.15 29.23 28.05
C SER A 119 -23.02 29.54 29.54
N VAL A 120 -22.38 28.66 30.32
CA VAL A 120 -22.06 28.89 31.73
C VAL A 120 -21.11 30.06 31.89
N ALA A 121 -20.04 30.12 31.10
CA ALA A 121 -19.10 31.24 31.12
C ALA A 121 -19.81 32.57 30.83
N TYR A 122 -20.66 32.60 29.80
CA TYR A 122 -21.46 33.78 29.45
C TYR A 122 -22.35 34.25 30.60
N PHE A 123 -23.12 33.32 31.19
CA PHE A 123 -23.99 33.64 32.31
C PHE A 123 -23.22 34.24 33.48
N VAL A 124 -22.08 33.64 33.83
CA VAL A 124 -21.30 34.11 34.98
C VAL A 124 -20.64 35.47 34.72
N PHE A 125 -20.10 35.71 33.52
CA PHE A 125 -19.42 36.97 33.21
C PHE A 125 -20.35 38.13 32.89
N THR A 126 -21.61 37.89 32.51
CA THR A 126 -22.57 38.95 32.12
C THR A 126 -23.73 39.17 33.10
N ASN A 127 -24.22 38.12 33.76
CA ASN A 127 -25.36 38.18 34.69
C ASN A 127 -24.97 37.93 36.16
N GLY A 128 -23.69 37.62 36.43
CA GLY A 128 -23.18 37.45 37.79
C GLY A 128 -23.27 38.71 38.68
N SER A 129 -23.76 39.85 38.17
CA SER A 129 -23.97 41.09 38.92
C SER A 129 -24.89 40.94 40.14
N THR A 130 -25.78 39.95 40.16
CA THR A 130 -26.61 39.60 41.33
C THR A 130 -25.89 38.69 42.34
N LEU A 131 -24.92 37.89 41.91
CA LEU A 131 -24.01 37.11 42.76
C LEU A 131 -22.80 37.94 43.24
N ARG A 132 -22.66 39.16 42.72
CA ARG A 132 -21.55 40.10 42.91
C ARG A 132 -21.47 40.71 44.31
N SER A 133 -22.43 40.44 45.20
CA SER A 133 -22.36 40.88 46.60
C SER A 133 -21.52 39.94 47.49
N GLN A 134 -21.01 38.82 46.96
CA GLN A 134 -20.09 37.90 47.64
C GLN A 134 -18.75 37.81 46.90
N VAL A 135 -18.07 38.96 46.78
CA VAL A 135 -16.77 39.13 46.11
C VAL A 135 -15.65 38.46 46.93
N ASP A 136 -15.38 37.21 46.59
CA ASP A 136 -14.10 36.46 46.69
C ASP A 136 -14.35 35.00 46.24
N SER A 137 -15.55 34.51 46.56
CA SER A 137 -16.02 33.16 46.21
C SER A 137 -16.30 32.97 44.71
N SER A 138 -16.58 34.04 43.97
CA SER A 138 -16.99 33.96 42.55
C SER A 138 -15.84 33.63 41.60
N ASP A 139 -14.62 34.13 41.85
CA ASP A 139 -13.46 33.86 41.00
C ASP A 139 -12.93 32.44 41.17
N ILE A 140 -12.87 31.97 42.41
CA ILE A 140 -12.56 30.58 42.74
C ILE A 140 -13.64 29.66 42.13
N TYR A 141 -14.91 29.99 42.32
CA TYR A 141 -16.02 29.22 41.74
C TYR A 141 -15.97 29.15 40.20
N ILE A 142 -15.67 30.26 39.52
CA ILE A 142 -15.54 30.27 38.05
C ILE A 142 -14.38 29.41 37.61
N ARG A 143 -13.22 29.58 38.24
CA ARG A 143 -12.04 28.80 37.90
C ARG A 143 -12.32 27.31 38.07
N ASP A 144 -12.89 26.92 39.20
CA ASP A 144 -13.23 25.53 39.51
C ASP A 144 -14.26 24.97 38.50
N LYS A 145 -15.26 25.77 38.10
CA LYS A 145 -16.22 25.37 37.05
C LYS A 145 -15.57 25.21 35.68
N MET A 146 -14.69 26.12 35.28
CA MET A 146 -13.97 26.02 34.00
C MET A 146 -12.95 24.87 34.00
N GLU A 147 -12.36 24.59 35.15
CA GLU A 147 -11.45 23.46 35.38
C GLU A 147 -12.18 22.13 35.31
N PHE A 148 -13.39 22.02 35.87
CA PHE A 148 -14.24 20.83 35.72
C PHE A 148 -14.47 20.48 34.24
N TYR A 149 -14.90 21.44 33.42
CA TYR A 149 -15.09 21.19 31.99
C TYR A 149 -13.78 20.82 31.31
N THR A 150 -12.68 21.50 31.64
CA THR A 150 -11.36 21.20 31.06
C THR A 150 -10.89 19.79 31.43
N THR A 151 -11.13 19.37 32.66
CA THR A 151 -10.79 18.03 33.18
C THR A 151 -11.57 16.93 32.46
N ILE A 152 -12.80 17.20 32.04
CA ILE A 152 -13.61 16.26 31.26
C ILE A 152 -13.23 16.29 29.77
N THR A 153 -13.08 17.47 29.16
CA THR A 153 -12.86 17.55 27.70
C THR A 153 -11.46 17.13 27.29
N THR A 154 -10.44 17.42 28.09
CA THR A 154 -9.04 17.09 27.77
C THR A 154 -8.81 15.59 27.51
N PRO A 155 -9.22 14.66 28.39
CA PRO A 155 -9.03 13.24 28.14
C PRO A 155 -9.86 12.75 26.93
N LEU A 156 -11.08 13.25 26.74
CA LEU A 156 -11.91 12.90 25.58
C LEU A 156 -11.25 13.33 24.27
N ILE A 157 -10.72 14.55 24.21
CA ILE A 157 -9.99 15.06 23.04
C ILE A 157 -8.70 14.28 22.81
N LYS A 158 -7.96 13.95 23.87
CA LYS A 158 -6.77 13.10 23.75
C LYS A 158 -7.15 11.74 23.17
N GLN A 159 -8.25 11.16 23.60
CA GLN A 159 -8.74 9.88 23.10
C GLN A 159 -9.23 9.98 21.64
N LEU A 160 -9.91 11.07 21.25
CA LEU A 160 -10.27 11.38 19.86
C LEU A 160 -9.03 11.38 18.94
N ILE A 161 -7.95 12.02 19.38
CA ILE A 161 -6.69 12.10 18.64
C ILE A 161 -5.99 10.74 18.57
N VAL A 162 -6.03 9.97 19.66
CA VAL A 162 -5.44 8.62 19.71
C VAL A 162 -6.21 7.64 18.83
N TYR A 163 -7.55 7.71 18.80
CA TYR A 163 -8.37 6.90 17.90
C TYR A 163 -8.10 7.22 16.44
N THR A 164 -7.81 8.47 16.13
CA THR A 164 -7.31 8.85 14.81
C THR A 164 -5.87 8.32 14.65
N SER A 165 -5.74 7.09 14.15
CA SER A 165 -4.44 6.43 13.98
C SER A 165 -3.50 7.23 13.07
N SER A 166 -2.21 7.25 13.37
CA SER A 166 -1.21 7.73 12.40
C SER A 166 -1.09 6.74 11.25
N THR A 167 -0.80 7.25 10.06
CA THR A 167 -0.63 6.41 8.86
C THR A 167 0.61 6.78 8.08
N SER A 168 1.19 5.79 7.43
CA SER A 168 2.31 5.96 6.51
C SER A 168 1.86 6.18 5.07
N SER A 169 0.56 6.04 4.78
CA SER A 169 -0.01 6.17 3.42
C SER A 169 0.14 7.61 2.89
N PRO A 170 0.84 7.81 1.75
CA PRO A 170 0.99 9.13 1.12
C PRO A 170 -0.38 9.79 0.85
N GLY A 171 -0.53 11.05 1.25
CA GLY A 171 -1.78 11.82 1.11
C GLY A 171 -2.78 11.60 2.25
N LEU A 172 -3.04 10.35 2.67
CA LEU A 172 -3.91 10.08 3.82
C LEU A 172 -3.31 10.61 5.12
N TRP A 173 -1.99 10.50 5.29
CA TRP A 173 -1.30 11.03 6.47
C TRP A 173 -1.50 12.54 6.63
N GLN A 174 -1.54 13.30 5.54
CA GLN A 174 -1.73 14.75 5.56
C GLN A 174 -3.14 15.11 5.99
N LEU A 175 -4.14 14.37 5.49
CA LEU A 175 -5.54 14.56 5.86
C LEU A 175 -5.77 14.25 7.34
N VAL A 176 -5.23 13.13 7.81
CA VAL A 176 -5.29 12.72 9.22
C VAL A 176 -4.61 13.74 10.13
N GLU A 177 -3.44 14.24 9.74
CA GLU A 177 -2.71 15.24 10.53
C GLU A 177 -3.45 16.59 10.58
N ALA A 178 -3.98 17.05 9.44
CA ALA A 178 -4.80 18.25 9.39
C ALA A 178 -6.06 18.11 10.26
N TYR A 179 -6.69 16.93 10.24
CA TYR A 179 -7.86 16.63 11.06
C TYR A 179 -7.56 16.70 12.57
N LYS A 180 -6.47 16.08 13.03
CA LYS A 180 -6.00 16.16 14.43
C LYS A 180 -5.69 17.60 14.84
N SER A 181 -5.01 18.32 13.95
CA SER A 181 -4.61 19.70 14.16
C SER A 181 -5.82 20.63 14.30
N ILE A 182 -6.89 20.39 13.54
CA ILE A 182 -8.18 21.10 13.69
C ILE A 182 -8.88 20.75 15.01
N ILE A 183 -8.90 19.49 15.43
CA ILE A 183 -9.46 19.10 16.74
C ILE A 183 -8.76 19.87 17.86
N HIS A 184 -7.43 19.92 17.83
CA HIS A 184 -6.64 20.72 18.76
C HIS A 184 -7.00 22.21 18.68
N ALA A 185 -7.06 22.76 17.47
CA ALA A 185 -7.42 24.15 17.28
C ALA A 185 -8.78 24.49 17.90
N ILE A 186 -9.81 23.69 17.66
CA ILE A 186 -11.16 23.89 18.21
C ILE A 186 -11.13 23.90 19.74
N ASP A 187 -10.44 22.96 20.39
CA ASP A 187 -10.38 22.93 21.86
C ASP A 187 -9.63 24.12 22.45
N TYR A 188 -8.41 24.38 21.98
CA TYR A 188 -7.61 25.50 22.46
C TYR A 188 -8.30 26.83 22.20
N MET A 189 -8.97 26.95 21.05
CA MET A 189 -9.79 28.10 20.71
C MET A 189 -10.95 28.26 21.68
N GLY A 190 -11.76 27.22 21.87
CA GLY A 190 -12.91 27.24 22.78
C GLY A 190 -12.53 27.55 24.23
N ARG A 191 -11.33 27.16 24.67
CA ARG A 191 -10.78 27.53 25.99
C ARG A 191 -10.35 28.99 26.04
N SER A 192 -9.76 29.52 24.97
CA SER A 192 -9.35 30.92 24.89
C SER A 192 -10.53 31.89 24.95
N VAL A 193 -11.69 31.51 24.37
CA VAL A 193 -12.92 32.32 24.36
C VAL A 193 -13.37 32.68 25.78
N ILE A 194 -13.15 31.80 26.76
CA ILE A 194 -13.53 32.06 28.16
C ILE A 194 -12.79 33.28 28.71
N TYR A 195 -11.50 33.42 28.40
CA TYR A 195 -10.69 34.55 28.86
C TYR A 195 -11.07 35.85 28.14
N GLY A 196 -11.28 35.81 26.82
CA GLY A 196 -11.79 36.98 26.10
C GLY A 196 -13.17 37.41 26.61
N LEU A 197 -14.02 36.45 26.97
CA LEU A 197 -15.33 36.73 27.54
C LEU A 197 -15.23 37.35 28.95
N ASN A 198 -14.27 36.91 29.75
CA ASN A 198 -13.95 37.55 31.03
C ASN A 198 -13.54 39.01 30.82
N TYR A 199 -12.68 39.30 29.85
CA TYR A 199 -12.29 40.68 29.49
C TYR A 199 -13.50 41.55 29.13
N TYR A 200 -14.35 41.10 28.21
CA TYR A 200 -15.49 41.91 27.75
C TYR A 200 -16.63 41.99 28.76
N GLY A 201 -16.80 40.97 29.61
CA GLY A 201 -17.82 40.93 30.65
C GLY A 201 -17.42 41.72 31.91
N ARG A 202 -16.17 41.60 32.35
CA ARG A 202 -15.68 42.19 33.60
C ARG A 202 -14.82 43.43 33.44
N GLY A 203 -14.32 43.67 32.24
CA GLY A 203 -13.55 44.86 31.90
C GLY A 203 -12.02 44.72 31.98
N HIS A 204 -11.52 43.61 32.51
CA HIS A 204 -10.09 43.30 32.55
C HIS A 204 -9.88 41.80 32.77
N ILE A 205 -8.69 41.29 32.44
CA ILE A 205 -8.20 39.97 32.83
C ILE A 205 -6.98 40.15 33.74
N ASP A 206 -6.80 39.25 34.70
CA ASP A 206 -5.58 39.14 35.48
C ASP A 206 -4.38 38.68 34.61
N GLN A 207 -3.16 38.87 35.11
CA GLN A 207 -1.95 38.51 34.34
C GLN A 207 -1.89 37.02 33.98
N LEU A 208 -2.33 36.15 34.89
CA LEU A 208 -2.35 34.70 34.65
C LEU A 208 -3.38 34.33 33.58
N GLY A 209 -4.60 34.89 33.65
CA GLY A 209 -5.61 34.71 32.62
C GLY A 209 -5.16 35.22 31.25
N LEU A 210 -4.47 36.37 31.20
CA LEU A 210 -3.91 36.91 29.95
C LEU A 210 -2.83 35.98 29.36
N TYR A 211 -1.93 35.46 30.20
CA TYR A 211 -0.93 34.47 29.76
C TYR A 211 -1.60 33.22 29.15
N HIS A 212 -2.63 32.69 29.81
CA HIS A 212 -3.37 31.55 29.29
C HIS A 212 -4.06 31.86 27.96
N TYR A 213 -4.71 33.02 27.86
CA TYR A 213 -5.34 33.46 26.62
C TYR A 213 -4.36 33.47 25.44
N VAL A 214 -3.23 34.16 25.60
CA VAL A 214 -2.21 34.29 24.55
C VAL A 214 -1.65 32.94 24.15
N ARG A 215 -1.32 32.08 25.14
CA ARG A 215 -0.79 30.74 24.88
C ARG A 215 -1.79 29.87 24.12
N LEU A 216 -3.05 29.86 24.55
CA LEU A 216 -4.11 29.07 23.91
C LEU A 216 -4.36 29.55 22.49
N ARG A 217 -4.44 30.86 22.25
CA ARG A 217 -4.59 31.45 20.91
C ARG A 217 -3.41 31.11 20.00
N ALA A 218 -2.18 31.16 20.50
CA ALA A 218 -1.00 30.83 19.72
C ALA A 218 -1.02 29.37 19.24
N ILE A 219 -1.36 28.43 20.14
CA ILE A 219 -1.45 27.00 19.80
C ILE A 219 -2.59 26.76 18.80
N ALA A 220 -3.77 27.35 19.03
CA ALA A 220 -4.92 27.21 18.13
C ALA A 220 -4.59 27.74 16.72
N ASN A 221 -4.01 28.94 16.62
CA ASN A 221 -3.60 29.52 15.34
C ASN A 221 -2.53 28.69 14.64
N SER A 222 -1.60 28.08 15.38
CA SER A 222 -0.63 27.15 14.81
C SER A 222 -1.32 25.92 14.18
N GLY A 223 -2.32 25.35 14.84
CA GLY A 223 -3.05 24.20 14.31
C GLY A 223 -3.85 24.54 13.05
N ILE A 224 -4.53 25.68 13.07
CA ILE A 224 -5.25 26.22 11.91
C ILE A 224 -4.28 26.48 10.75
N LYS A 225 -3.13 27.11 11.03
CA LYS A 225 -2.11 27.40 10.01
C LYS A 225 -1.51 26.13 9.41
N SER A 226 -1.24 25.12 10.23
CA SER A 226 -0.75 23.82 9.78
C SER A 226 -1.75 23.13 8.85
N SER A 227 -3.04 23.38 9.05
CA SER A 227 -4.14 22.80 8.28
C SER A 227 -4.59 23.75 7.15
N ALA A 228 -3.91 24.89 6.96
CA ALA A 228 -4.37 25.99 6.12
C ALA A 228 -4.48 25.62 4.64
N LEU A 229 -3.70 24.67 4.11
CA LEU A 229 -3.88 24.24 2.71
C LEU A 229 -5.31 23.75 2.43
N ARG A 230 -6.02 23.24 3.45
CA ARG A 230 -7.42 22.81 3.34
C ARG A 230 -8.44 23.76 3.95
N ILE A 231 -8.04 24.61 4.90
CA ILE A 231 -8.93 25.60 5.53
C ILE A 231 -8.86 26.96 4.83
N ARG A 232 -7.92 27.20 3.91
CA ARG A 232 -7.65 28.53 3.34
C ARG A 232 -8.90 29.19 2.73
N GLU A 233 -9.81 28.41 2.14
CA GLU A 233 -11.08 28.96 1.64
C GLU A 233 -11.96 29.53 2.75
N ILE A 234 -11.96 28.92 3.94
CA ILE A 234 -12.80 29.33 5.09
C ILE A 234 -12.09 30.40 5.94
N TYR A 235 -10.78 30.29 6.15
CA TYR A 235 -10.04 31.17 7.07
C TYR A 235 -9.56 32.49 6.47
N ALA A 236 -9.22 32.51 5.17
CA ALA A 236 -8.43 33.61 4.62
C ALA A 236 -9.24 34.89 4.39
N GLN A 237 -10.55 34.79 4.15
CA GLN A 237 -11.37 35.95 3.78
C GLN A 237 -12.38 36.39 4.84
N GLU A 238 -13.06 35.46 5.52
CA GLU A 238 -14.23 35.83 6.32
C GLU A 238 -13.89 36.33 7.74
N TYR A 239 -12.83 35.81 8.35
CA TYR A 239 -12.59 36.00 9.80
C TYR A 239 -11.30 36.71 10.17
N SER A 240 -10.37 36.88 9.24
CA SER A 240 -8.98 37.26 9.54
C SER A 240 -8.86 38.64 10.19
N GLN A 241 -9.65 39.63 9.76
CA GLN A 241 -9.61 40.99 10.30
C GLN A 241 -10.30 41.07 11.67
N GLU A 242 -11.56 40.63 11.79
CA GLU A 242 -12.32 40.76 13.03
C GLU A 242 -11.69 39.93 14.17
N ILE A 243 -11.13 38.74 13.89
CA ILE A 243 -10.36 37.97 14.88
C ILE A 243 -9.13 38.73 15.36
N GLN A 244 -8.40 39.39 14.47
CA GLN A 244 -7.21 40.16 14.84
C GLN A 244 -7.58 41.34 15.74
N GLU A 245 -8.67 42.04 15.44
CA GLU A 245 -9.18 43.15 16.24
C GLU A 245 -9.53 42.69 17.67
N TRP A 246 -10.31 41.60 17.79
CA TRP A 246 -10.63 41.01 19.10
C TRP A 246 -9.37 40.57 19.85
N ASP A 247 -8.41 39.94 19.16
CA ASP A 247 -7.16 39.47 19.77
C ASP A 247 -6.25 40.61 20.23
N GLU A 248 -6.21 41.72 19.49
CA GLU A 248 -5.45 42.90 19.87
C GLU A 248 -6.04 43.60 21.08
N GLU A 249 -7.36 43.78 21.13
CA GLU A 249 -8.02 44.45 22.25
C GLU A 249 -7.86 43.65 23.54
N VAL A 250 -8.04 42.32 23.52
CA VAL A 250 -7.81 41.45 24.69
C VAL A 250 -6.32 41.43 25.08
N ARG A 251 -5.39 41.43 24.12
CA ARG A 251 -3.94 41.44 24.42
C ARG A 251 -3.45 42.75 25.03
N ARG A 252 -4.03 43.88 24.62
CA ARG A 252 -3.76 45.18 25.28
C ARG A 252 -4.21 45.15 26.73
N ASN A 253 -5.29 44.43 27.02
CA ASN A 253 -5.85 44.24 28.36
C ASN A 253 -6.04 45.57 29.11
N GLU A 254 -6.45 46.61 28.37
CA GLU A 254 -6.76 47.92 28.94
C GLU A 254 -8.05 47.81 29.76
N PHE A 255 -8.13 48.57 30.85
CA PHE A 255 -9.35 48.56 31.66
C PHE A 255 -10.50 49.16 30.87
N ILE A 256 -11.52 48.36 30.58
CA ILE A 256 -12.74 48.80 29.90
C ILE A 256 -13.95 48.66 30.83
N ASN A 257 -15.00 49.44 30.58
CA ASN A 257 -16.28 49.18 31.22
C ASN A 257 -16.90 47.93 30.58
N GLY A 258 -16.80 46.79 31.27
CA GLY A 258 -17.41 45.54 30.84
C GLY A 258 -18.92 45.71 30.62
N THR A 259 -19.42 45.22 29.48
CA THR A 259 -20.84 45.32 29.13
C THR A 259 -21.33 44.00 28.57
N SER A 260 -22.55 43.59 28.96
CA SER A 260 -23.18 42.39 28.43
C SER A 260 -23.33 42.45 26.90
N THR A 261 -23.46 43.65 26.31
CA THR A 261 -23.53 43.85 24.86
C THR A 261 -22.23 43.50 24.14
N LYS A 262 -21.07 44.02 24.60
CA LYS A 262 -19.76 43.68 24.00
C LYS A 262 -19.43 42.20 24.22
N ALA A 263 -19.66 41.69 25.42
CA ALA A 263 -19.49 40.28 25.75
C ALA A 263 -20.34 39.36 24.85
N ASN A 264 -21.60 39.73 24.62
CA ASN A 264 -22.50 39.00 23.72
C ASN A 264 -22.02 39.01 22.26
N ARG A 265 -21.53 40.16 21.77
CA ARG A 265 -20.98 40.26 20.42
C ARG A 265 -19.75 39.37 20.26
N TYR A 266 -18.82 39.42 21.22
CA TYR A 266 -17.62 38.60 21.23
C TYR A 266 -17.94 37.10 21.23
N ILE A 267 -18.79 36.63 22.16
CA ILE A 267 -19.11 35.20 22.26
C ILE A 267 -19.89 34.71 21.04
N THR A 268 -20.82 35.50 20.50
CA THR A 268 -21.60 35.12 19.32
C THR A 268 -20.67 34.95 18.11
N PHE A 269 -19.73 35.88 17.93
CA PHE A 269 -18.73 35.81 16.88
C PHE A 269 -17.82 34.59 17.04
N MET A 270 -17.28 34.37 18.25
CA MET A 270 -16.44 33.22 18.55
C MET A 270 -17.17 31.87 18.41
N ALA A 271 -18.45 31.81 18.79
CA ALA A 271 -19.27 30.61 18.63
C ALA A 271 -19.52 30.27 17.16
N LYS A 272 -19.82 31.29 16.31
CA LYS A 272 -19.92 31.10 14.85
C LYS A 272 -18.61 30.56 14.30
N PHE A 273 -17.50 31.19 14.66
CA PHE A 273 -16.17 30.78 14.22
C PHE A 273 -15.79 29.35 14.65
N LEU A 274 -16.08 28.95 15.90
CA LEU A 274 -15.90 27.57 16.35
C LEU A 274 -16.80 26.58 15.59
N GLY A 275 -18.03 26.99 15.27
CA GLY A 275 -18.95 26.23 14.41
C GLY A 275 -18.38 25.96 13.03
N ASP A 276 -17.75 26.96 12.40
CA ASP A 276 -17.15 26.81 11.08
C ASP A 276 -15.88 25.95 11.11
N LEU A 277 -15.07 26.06 12.16
CA LEU A 277 -13.95 25.11 12.37
C LEU A 277 -14.48 23.68 12.54
N LYS A 278 -15.61 23.49 13.22
CA LYS A 278 -16.25 22.19 13.39
C LYS A 278 -16.80 21.65 12.06
N ALA A 279 -17.43 22.48 11.25
CA ALA A 279 -17.85 22.11 9.90
C ALA A 279 -16.64 21.69 9.03
N THR A 280 -15.51 22.37 9.19
CA THR A 280 -14.25 22.01 8.51
C THR A 280 -13.70 20.67 9.00
N GLN A 281 -13.76 20.41 10.31
CA GLN A 281 -13.43 19.10 10.88
C GLN A 281 -14.27 18.00 10.25
N ASP A 282 -15.59 18.21 10.12
CA ASP A 282 -16.51 17.23 9.56
C ASP A 282 -16.27 17.00 8.05
N ALA A 283 -15.97 18.06 7.30
CA ALA A 283 -15.57 17.97 5.90
C ALA A 283 -14.28 17.14 5.72
N LEU A 284 -13.27 17.37 6.57
CA LEU A 284 -12.03 16.57 6.57
C LEU A 284 -12.31 15.11 6.91
N ALA A 285 -13.23 14.82 7.85
CA ALA A 285 -13.62 13.44 8.15
C ALA A 285 -14.24 12.73 6.93
N VAL A 286 -15.06 13.43 6.15
CA VAL A 286 -15.64 12.91 4.90
C VAL A 286 -14.57 12.68 3.83
N GLU A 287 -13.62 13.62 3.67
CA GLU A 287 -12.51 13.48 2.72
C GLU A 287 -11.61 12.29 3.09
N ILE A 288 -11.32 12.10 4.38
CA ILE A 288 -10.58 10.94 4.88
C ILE A 288 -11.31 9.65 4.54
N ARG A 289 -12.60 9.52 4.90
CA ARG A 289 -13.38 8.32 4.61
C ARG A 289 -13.44 7.99 3.13
N THR A 290 -13.63 9.01 2.29
CA THR A 290 -13.67 8.82 0.83
C THR A 290 -12.32 8.35 0.30
N THR A 291 -11.22 8.91 0.81
CA THR A 291 -9.86 8.50 0.46
C THR A 291 -9.56 7.07 0.90
N VAL A 292 -9.95 6.71 2.13
CA VAL A 292 -9.82 5.36 2.69
C VAL A 292 -10.59 4.36 1.83
N GLN A 293 -11.87 4.61 1.53
CA GLN A 293 -12.67 3.72 0.69
C GLN A 293 -12.05 3.51 -0.68
N LYS A 294 -11.53 4.57 -1.31
CA LYS A 294 -10.81 4.46 -2.58
C LYS A 294 -9.55 3.59 -2.45
N GLN A 295 -8.74 3.78 -1.41
CA GLN A 295 -7.52 2.99 -1.19
C GLN A 295 -7.84 1.51 -0.89
N LEU A 296 -8.90 1.22 -0.13
CA LEU A 296 -9.36 -0.15 0.14
C LEU A 296 -9.82 -0.85 -1.14
N THR A 297 -10.66 -0.20 -1.97
CA THR A 297 -11.12 -0.84 -3.21
C THR A 297 -10.00 -1.17 -4.19
N VAL A 298 -8.95 -0.33 -4.23
CA VAL A 298 -7.75 -0.61 -5.03
C VAL A 298 -6.98 -1.79 -4.43
N ALA A 299 -6.76 -1.80 -3.12
CA ALA A 299 -6.06 -2.88 -2.45
C ALA A 299 -6.78 -4.24 -2.59
N ASP A 300 -8.11 -4.27 -2.46
CA ASP A 300 -8.93 -5.47 -2.66
C ASP A 300 -8.79 -6.02 -4.09
N SER A 301 -8.69 -5.14 -5.08
CA SER A 301 -8.44 -5.55 -6.47
C SER A 301 -7.04 -6.11 -6.67
N GLU A 302 -6.02 -5.54 -6.02
CA GLU A 302 -4.62 -6.03 -6.07
C GLU A 302 -4.46 -7.37 -5.34
N GLU A 303 -5.16 -7.58 -4.23
CA GLU A 303 -5.24 -8.85 -3.52
C GLU A 303 -5.87 -9.93 -4.40
N ALA A 304 -6.99 -9.63 -5.05
CA ALA A 304 -7.68 -10.56 -5.95
C ALA A 304 -6.78 -10.98 -7.13
N VAL A 305 -6.03 -10.05 -7.71
CA VAL A 305 -5.05 -10.35 -8.78
C VAL A 305 -3.93 -11.25 -8.25
N SER A 306 -3.41 -10.99 -7.05
CA SER A 306 -2.37 -11.81 -6.43
C SER A 306 -2.84 -13.25 -6.17
N ILE A 307 -4.07 -13.43 -5.68
CA ILE A 307 -4.70 -14.74 -5.52
C ILE A 307 -4.87 -15.44 -6.87
N ALA A 308 -5.34 -14.73 -7.91
CA ALA A 308 -5.53 -15.30 -9.23
C ALA A 308 -4.20 -15.80 -9.85
N ILE A 309 -3.12 -15.02 -9.72
CA ILE A 309 -1.78 -15.42 -10.17
C ILE A 309 -1.31 -16.67 -9.39
N LEU A 310 -1.51 -16.71 -8.07
CA LEU A 310 -1.14 -17.88 -7.26
C LEU A 310 -1.87 -19.15 -7.74
N VAL A 311 -3.18 -19.07 -7.97
CA VAL A 311 -4.00 -20.20 -8.48
C VAL A 311 -3.48 -20.64 -9.85
N LEU A 312 -3.16 -19.70 -10.75
CA LEU A 312 -2.62 -19.99 -12.06
C LEU A 312 -1.26 -20.69 -11.98
N VAL A 313 -0.32 -20.19 -11.17
CA VAL A 313 1.01 -20.81 -10.97
C VAL A 313 0.88 -22.21 -10.41
N LEU A 314 -0.01 -22.42 -9.44
CA LEU A 314 -0.29 -23.75 -8.86
C LEU A 314 -0.91 -24.71 -9.88
N SER A 315 -1.71 -24.22 -10.84
CA SER A 315 -2.28 -25.05 -11.90
C SER A 315 -1.28 -25.47 -12.99
N ILE A 316 -0.30 -24.61 -13.31
CA ILE A 316 0.72 -24.86 -14.33
C ILE A 316 1.81 -25.81 -13.81
N SER A 317 2.12 -25.75 -12.51
CA SER A 317 3.17 -26.57 -11.89
C SER A 317 3.01 -28.09 -12.16
N PRO A 318 1.83 -28.71 -11.96
CA PRO A 318 1.59 -30.11 -12.32
C PRO A 318 1.80 -30.42 -13.81
N ILE A 319 1.42 -29.49 -14.70
CA ILE A 319 1.54 -29.64 -16.15
C ILE A 319 3.03 -29.69 -16.54
N ILE A 320 3.84 -28.78 -16.00
CA ILE A 320 5.29 -28.76 -16.25
C ILE A 320 5.93 -30.06 -15.76
N VAL A 321 5.61 -30.49 -14.53
CA VAL A 321 6.13 -31.75 -13.97
C VAL A 321 5.74 -32.95 -14.83
N PHE A 322 4.50 -32.99 -15.33
CA PHE A 322 4.02 -34.04 -16.22
C PHE A 322 4.73 -34.04 -17.58
N LEU A 323 4.91 -32.86 -18.19
CA LEU A 323 5.63 -32.72 -19.46
C LEU A 323 7.09 -33.13 -19.33
N VAL A 324 7.78 -32.72 -18.28
CA VAL A 324 9.18 -33.12 -18.00
C VAL A 324 9.29 -34.62 -17.82
N ARG A 325 8.36 -35.26 -17.09
CA ARG A 325 8.31 -36.73 -16.93
C ARG A 325 8.13 -37.46 -18.26
N LYS A 326 7.24 -36.96 -19.13
CA LYS A 326 7.04 -37.57 -20.46
C LYS A 326 8.27 -37.40 -21.36
N ALA A 327 8.85 -36.20 -21.40
CA ALA A 327 10.05 -35.93 -22.21
C ALA A 327 11.24 -36.80 -21.78
N THR A 328 11.45 -36.96 -20.47
CA THR A 328 12.52 -37.80 -19.92
C THR A 328 12.32 -39.29 -20.26
N HIS A 329 11.09 -39.82 -20.20
CA HIS A 329 10.81 -41.20 -20.60
C HIS A 329 11.14 -41.46 -22.09
N ILE A 330 10.84 -40.50 -22.97
CA ILE A 330 11.14 -40.60 -24.41
C ILE A 330 12.66 -40.63 -24.66
N VAL A 331 13.42 -39.80 -23.94
CA VAL A 331 14.89 -39.72 -24.07
C VAL A 331 15.56 -41.00 -23.54
N GLN A 332 15.10 -41.54 -22.41
CA GLN A 332 15.63 -42.78 -21.85
C GLN A 332 15.36 -43.98 -22.78
N GLY A 333 14.16 -44.08 -23.37
CA GLY A 333 13.83 -45.15 -24.32
C GLY A 333 14.60 -45.10 -25.65
N LYS A 334 15.01 -43.91 -26.10
CA LYS A 334 15.91 -43.76 -27.28
C LYS A 334 17.38 -44.07 -26.95
N GLY A 335 17.81 -43.85 -25.71
CA GLY A 335 19.16 -44.19 -25.26
C GLY A 335 19.45 -45.69 -25.29
N GLU A 336 18.45 -46.52 -24.96
CA GLU A 336 18.58 -47.99 -25.04
C GLU A 336 18.72 -48.48 -26.49
N MET A 337 18.05 -47.84 -27.45
CA MET A 337 18.14 -48.20 -28.88
C MET A 337 19.52 -47.88 -29.49
N ALA A 338 20.20 -46.85 -29.03
CA ALA A 338 21.54 -46.49 -29.53
C ALA A 338 22.63 -47.45 -29.05
N THR A 339 22.48 -48.06 -27.86
CA THR A 339 23.42 -49.05 -27.36
C THR A 339 23.34 -50.39 -28.11
N TYR A 340 22.16 -50.82 -28.56
CA TYR A 340 22.05 -52.03 -29.40
C TYR A 340 22.76 -51.89 -30.76
N TRP A 341 22.85 -50.67 -31.30
CA TRP A 341 23.56 -50.41 -32.55
C TRP A 341 25.09 -50.33 -32.40
N LEU A 342 25.61 -50.08 -31.20
CA LEU A 342 27.05 -50.03 -30.93
C LEU A 342 27.60 -51.38 -30.43
N GLU A 343 26.79 -52.18 -29.72
CA GLU A 343 27.20 -53.54 -29.27
C GLU A 343 27.10 -54.59 -30.41
N GLY A 344 26.33 -54.31 -31.46
CA GLY A 344 26.10 -55.25 -32.58
C GLY A 344 27.16 -55.28 -33.69
N ARG A 345 28.23 -54.49 -33.62
CA ARG A 345 29.24 -54.40 -34.70
C ARG A 345 30.59 -55.05 -34.36
N ASP A 346 30.83 -55.41 -33.10
CA ASP A 346 32.15 -55.90 -32.66
C ASP A 346 32.24 -57.44 -32.56
N GLY A 347 31.22 -58.17 -33.04
CA GLY A 347 31.05 -59.62 -32.81
C GLY A 347 31.22 -60.56 -34.00
N LEU A 348 31.84 -60.16 -35.12
CA LEU A 348 32.05 -61.07 -36.26
C LEU A 348 33.47 -60.99 -36.83
N GLN A 349 34.40 -61.68 -36.15
CA GLN A 349 35.61 -62.23 -36.78
C GLN A 349 35.92 -63.61 -36.19
N LEU A 350 36.15 -64.56 -37.10
CA LEU A 350 36.70 -65.92 -36.97
C LEU A 350 35.88 -66.97 -36.21
N GLU A 351 35.30 -67.94 -36.94
CA GLU A 351 35.95 -69.26 -37.11
C GLU A 351 35.29 -70.08 -38.23
N ASP A 352 36.12 -70.94 -38.80
CA ASP A 352 36.06 -71.57 -40.11
C ASP A 352 35.51 -73.02 -40.05
N LEU A 353 35.06 -73.49 -41.23
CA LEU A 353 35.25 -74.83 -41.81
C LEU A 353 34.36 -76.06 -41.48
N SER A 354 33.77 -76.55 -42.59
CA SER A 354 33.54 -77.95 -43.04
C SER A 354 32.27 -78.67 -42.53
N THR A 355 31.49 -79.42 -43.33
CA THR A 355 31.51 -79.82 -44.76
C THR A 355 30.15 -80.49 -45.09
N GLU A 356 29.70 -80.34 -46.34
CA GLU A 356 28.98 -81.31 -47.23
C GLU A 356 27.68 -82.01 -46.74
N GLY A 357 26.59 -82.15 -47.54
CA GLY A 357 26.39 -81.85 -48.96
C GLY A 357 24.95 -82.22 -49.45
N GLU A 358 24.65 -81.73 -50.66
CA GLU A 358 23.67 -82.20 -51.69
C GLU A 358 22.16 -82.25 -51.37
N ALA A 359 21.20 -81.94 -52.27
CA ALA A 359 21.10 -81.48 -53.67
C ALA A 359 19.64 -80.97 -53.87
N ALA A 360 19.35 -79.78 -54.41
CA ALA A 360 19.21 -79.36 -55.81
C ALA A 360 18.03 -79.96 -56.64
N ALA A 361 17.04 -79.12 -56.97
CA ALA A 361 16.32 -78.98 -58.26
C ALA A 361 15.17 -77.92 -58.12
N LEU A 362 15.32 -76.67 -58.63
CA LEU A 362 14.82 -76.12 -59.93
C LEU A 362 13.27 -76.01 -59.99
N GLU A 363 12.59 -74.94 -60.42
CA GLU A 363 12.94 -73.74 -61.20
C GLU A 363 11.73 -72.75 -61.23
N GLY A 364 11.99 -71.46 -61.48
CA GLY A 364 11.09 -70.43 -62.06
C GLY A 364 9.97 -69.84 -61.18
N GLU A 365 9.56 -68.56 -61.25
CA GLU A 365 9.91 -67.42 -62.10
C GLU A 365 9.23 -66.14 -61.53
N GLN A 366 10.00 -65.05 -61.41
CA GLN A 366 9.69 -63.61 -61.65
C GLN A 366 8.20 -63.17 -61.81
N THR A 367 7.62 -62.18 -61.11
CA THR A 367 7.87 -60.73 -61.18
C THR A 367 6.89 -59.95 -60.26
N ASN A 368 7.36 -58.78 -59.78
CA ASN A 368 6.72 -57.69 -59.00
C ASN A 368 5.75 -56.83 -59.87
N PRO A 369 5.13 -55.68 -59.46
CA PRO A 369 4.87 -55.02 -58.14
C PRO A 369 3.44 -54.35 -58.06
N PRO A 370 3.18 -53.07 -57.62
CA PRO A 370 3.05 -52.48 -56.26
C PRO A 370 1.78 -51.56 -56.01
N TYR A 371 1.68 -50.97 -54.78
CA TYR A 371 0.84 -49.81 -54.32
C TYR A 371 -0.70 -50.03 -54.26
N MET A 372 -1.54 -49.33 -53.48
CA MET A 372 -1.50 -48.01 -52.83
C MET A 372 -2.58 -47.94 -51.72
N HIS A 373 -2.31 -47.13 -50.69
CA HIS A 373 -3.28 -46.57 -49.74
C HIS A 373 -4.45 -45.85 -50.45
N MET A 374 -5.64 -45.84 -49.84
CA MET A 374 -6.45 -44.64 -49.50
C MET A 374 -7.81 -45.07 -48.93
N VAL A 375 -8.14 -44.61 -47.73
CA VAL A 375 -9.54 -44.44 -47.30
C VAL A 375 -9.64 -42.99 -46.84
N GLU A 376 -10.41 -42.25 -47.63
CA GLU A 376 -10.69 -40.83 -47.57
C GLU A 376 -12.14 -40.67 -47.08
N GLU A 377 -12.27 -39.85 -46.04
CA GLU A 377 -13.31 -38.84 -45.79
C GLU A 377 -14.82 -39.14 -45.64
N LEU A 378 -15.39 -38.16 -44.93
CA LEU A 378 -16.76 -37.62 -44.95
C LEU A 378 -17.80 -38.28 -44.04
N ASN A 379 -17.99 -37.65 -42.88
CA ASN A 379 -19.32 -37.42 -42.34
C ASN A 379 -19.48 -35.93 -42.04
N ASP A 380 -20.19 -35.27 -42.95
CA ASP A 380 -21.00 -34.09 -42.71
C ASP A 380 -22.13 -34.44 -41.74
N ASP A 381 -22.38 -33.63 -40.71
CA ASP A 381 -23.76 -33.25 -40.38
C ASP A 381 -23.74 -31.95 -39.55
N ASP A 382 -24.21 -30.90 -40.18
CA ASP A 382 -24.30 -29.53 -39.68
C ASP A 382 -25.75 -29.11 -39.84
N SER A 383 -26.51 -28.97 -38.73
CA SER A 383 -27.68 -28.10 -38.68
C SER A 383 -28.36 -27.98 -37.29
N PRO A 384 -29.08 -26.87 -37.05
CA PRO A 384 -29.09 -26.18 -35.75
C PRO A 384 -30.48 -26.05 -35.12
N GLN A 385 -30.57 -25.83 -33.79
CA GLN A 385 -31.78 -25.28 -33.14
C GLN A 385 -31.47 -24.35 -31.95
N ASN A 386 -31.40 -23.06 -32.28
CA ASN A 386 -32.17 -21.91 -31.76
C ASN A 386 -32.96 -21.96 -30.40
N ILE A 387 -32.75 -20.90 -29.60
CA ILE A 387 -33.60 -20.13 -28.62
C ILE A 387 -34.08 -20.77 -27.29
N PRO A 388 -34.55 -19.99 -26.25
CA PRO A 388 -34.44 -18.54 -25.94
C PRO A 388 -34.27 -18.09 -24.44
N LYS A 389 -33.86 -16.80 -24.27
CA LYS A 389 -34.27 -15.76 -23.25
C LYS A 389 -33.88 -16.02 -21.76
N LYS A 390 -33.57 -15.03 -20.92
CA LYS A 390 -34.28 -13.78 -20.51
C LYS A 390 -33.23 -12.87 -19.80
N LYS A 391 -33.20 -11.56 -20.08
CA LYS A 391 -33.93 -10.46 -19.41
C LYS A 391 -33.48 -10.21 -17.98
#